data_AF-A0A7V3DLK1-F1
#
_entry.id   AF-A0A7V3DLK1-F1
#
_cell.length_a   1.000
_cell.length_b   1.000
_cell.length_c   1.000
_cell.angle_alpha   90.00
_cell.angle_beta   90.00
_cell.angle_gamma   90.00
#
_symmetry.space_group_name_H-M   'P 1'
#
loop_
_entity.id
_entity.type
_entity.pdbx_description
1 polymer ?
#
loop_
_entity_poly.entity_id
_entity_poly.type
_entity_poly.pdbx_seq_one_letter_code
_entity_poly.pdbx_strand_id
1 'polypeptide(L)'
;MKQEIFLFVKVKPMATGACGIDCGVCRLRLDGKCSTCGPGNSQEASRKFAAQVRLLGAPCPILECARQKGLAHCMRDCGEFPCGCFHRGPYPFSSSFLLMQERRREAPMPEKHNYAKPMPVDEVHWRKLAQLRPEEVSARCRCHWDSEMGFRVDFLGQSYWVNPFSQTVIPASPLAPLEPYLPLVLVIFLLKASDLPLENRMVSERELPGGELFFRHLHSLPSHAVEETFGYKPMDFLQTALALGAKQLEVSPASLEFLPLPRIPVAVHLWPADEEFPARCTFTFDSSIHRQLPLDAIWALVQVLVQRILWAASSQQG
;
A
#
# COMPACT_ATOMS: atom_id res chain seq x y z
N MET A 1 -39.32 -18.65 39.27
CA MET A 1 -38.43 -17.90 38.36
C MET A 1 -38.02 -18.82 37.24
N LYS A 2 -38.33 -18.44 36.00
CA LYS A 2 -38.13 -19.26 34.79
C LYS A 2 -36.63 -19.31 34.43
N GLN A 3 -36.11 -20.51 34.18
CA GLN A 3 -34.83 -20.71 33.49
C GLN A 3 -35.06 -20.45 32.01
N GLU A 4 -34.50 -19.38 31.46
CA GLU A 4 -34.45 -19.18 30.01
C GLU A 4 -33.30 -20.01 29.43
N ILE A 5 -33.69 -21.08 28.72
CA ILE A 5 -32.80 -21.86 27.88
C ILE A 5 -32.49 -20.99 26.65
N PHE A 6 -31.31 -20.36 26.64
CA PHE A 6 -30.73 -19.79 25.44
C PHE A 6 -30.41 -20.95 24.48
N LEU A 7 -31.35 -21.25 23.58
CA LEU A 7 -31.09 -22.03 22.37
C LEU A 7 -30.09 -21.22 21.54
N PHE A 8 -28.81 -21.55 21.68
CA PHE A 8 -27.79 -21.23 20.68
C PHE A 8 -28.28 -21.81 19.35
N VAL A 9 -28.85 -20.96 18.49
CA VAL A 9 -28.97 -21.26 17.08
C VAL A 9 -27.55 -21.41 16.58
N LYS A 10 -27.06 -22.65 16.48
CA LYS A 10 -25.78 -22.95 15.82
C LYS A 10 -25.85 -22.33 14.44
N VAL A 11 -25.19 -21.19 14.26
CA VAL A 11 -24.97 -20.58 12.95
C VAL A 11 -24.20 -21.63 12.16
N LYS A 12 -24.91 -22.34 11.26
CA LYS A 12 -24.26 -23.32 10.39
C LYS A 12 -23.24 -22.57 9.56
N PRO A 13 -21.96 -22.99 9.50
CA PRO A 13 -20.92 -22.27 8.79
C PRO A 13 -21.38 -21.92 7.37
N MET A 14 -21.17 -20.66 7.01
CA MET A 14 -21.28 -20.20 5.63
C MET A 14 -20.21 -20.94 4.84
N ALA A 15 -20.62 -21.58 3.75
CA ALA A 15 -19.74 -22.45 3.01
C ALA A 15 -19.91 -22.15 1.52
N THR A 16 -18.82 -21.70 0.92
CA THR A 16 -18.71 -21.44 -0.51
C THR A 16 -18.50 -22.76 -1.21
N GLY A 17 -19.32 -23.02 -2.23
CA GLY A 17 -19.20 -24.21 -3.04
C GLY A 17 -17.92 -24.24 -3.88
N ALA A 18 -17.60 -25.41 -4.43
CA ALA A 18 -16.57 -25.54 -5.47
C ALA A 18 -16.81 -24.58 -6.66
N CYS A 19 -18.07 -24.30 -6.99
CA CYS A 19 -18.44 -23.34 -8.03
C CYS A 19 -18.20 -21.86 -7.67
N GLY A 20 -17.87 -21.54 -6.41
CA GLY A 20 -17.69 -20.15 -5.94
C GLY A 20 -18.97 -19.48 -5.44
N ILE A 21 -20.13 -20.15 -5.49
CA ILE A 21 -21.38 -19.63 -4.91
C ILE A 21 -21.39 -19.88 -3.41
N ASP A 22 -21.59 -18.81 -2.64
CA ASP A 22 -21.82 -18.91 -1.20
C ASP A 22 -23.19 -19.54 -0.94
N CYS A 23 -23.19 -20.76 -0.40
CA CYS A 23 -24.44 -21.44 -0.08
C CYS A 23 -25.18 -20.77 1.07
N GLY A 24 -24.49 -20.03 1.94
CA GLY A 24 -25.08 -19.28 3.05
C GLY A 24 -26.13 -18.26 2.60
N VAL A 25 -25.99 -17.72 1.39
CA VAL A 25 -26.94 -16.75 0.80
C VAL A 25 -27.86 -17.35 -0.27
N CYS A 26 -27.78 -18.67 -0.52
CA CYS A 26 -28.56 -19.33 -1.56
C CYS A 26 -30.00 -19.60 -1.11
N ARG A 27 -30.99 -19.13 -1.88
CA ARG A 27 -32.41 -19.34 -1.58
C ARG A 27 -32.80 -20.81 -1.47
N LEU A 28 -32.21 -21.69 -2.27
CA LEU A 28 -32.49 -23.14 -2.20
C LEU A 28 -32.04 -23.76 -0.87
N ARG A 29 -30.96 -23.25 -0.24
CA ARG A 29 -30.54 -23.68 1.09
C ARG A 29 -31.47 -23.13 2.17
N LEU A 30 -31.86 -21.87 2.06
CA LEU A 30 -32.82 -21.24 2.98
C LEU A 30 -34.18 -21.95 2.97
N ASP A 31 -34.65 -22.35 1.79
CA ASP A 31 -35.88 -23.12 1.60
C ASP A 31 -35.73 -24.61 2.00
N GLY A 32 -34.56 -25.05 2.48
CA GLY A 32 -34.30 -26.44 2.87
C GLY A 32 -34.23 -27.44 1.70
N LYS A 33 -34.30 -26.98 0.45
CA LYS A 33 -34.28 -27.81 -0.77
C LYS A 33 -32.91 -28.41 -1.07
N CYS A 34 -31.84 -27.84 -0.51
CA CYS A 34 -30.48 -28.31 -0.72
C CYS A 34 -29.61 -28.12 0.53
N SER A 35 -28.69 -29.05 0.78
CA SER A 35 -27.63 -28.88 1.79
C SER A 35 -26.49 -27.99 1.27
N THR A 36 -25.69 -27.44 2.18
CA THR A 36 -24.52 -26.64 1.79
C THR A 36 -23.53 -27.47 0.96
N CYS A 37 -22.96 -26.90 -0.10
CA CYS A 37 -21.66 -27.39 -0.57
C CYS A 37 -20.56 -26.63 0.15
N GLY A 38 -19.49 -27.34 0.49
CA GLY A 38 -18.23 -26.73 0.85
C GLY A 38 -17.27 -26.66 -0.34
N PRO A 39 -16.01 -26.31 -0.07
CA PRO A 39 -14.91 -26.46 -1.01
C PRO A 39 -14.90 -27.88 -1.60
N GLY A 40 -14.53 -28.04 -2.87
CA GLY A 40 -14.57 -29.34 -3.56
C GLY A 40 -13.77 -30.43 -2.83
N ASN A 41 -12.64 -30.07 -2.25
CA ASN A 41 -11.79 -30.96 -1.45
C ASN A 41 -12.26 -31.18 0.01
N SER A 42 -13.45 -30.69 0.40
CA SER A 42 -13.94 -30.78 1.78
C SER A 42 -14.84 -31.98 2.06
N GLN A 43 -15.07 -32.28 3.35
CA GLN A 43 -15.98 -33.34 3.76
C GLN A 43 -17.45 -32.99 3.47
N GLU A 44 -17.83 -31.71 3.52
CA GLU A 44 -19.14 -31.20 3.12
C GLU A 44 -19.40 -31.48 1.64
N ALA A 45 -18.42 -31.25 0.77
CA ALA A 45 -18.50 -31.63 -0.63
C ALA A 45 -18.68 -33.14 -0.81
N SER A 46 -17.99 -33.98 -0.02
CA SER A 46 -18.16 -35.44 -0.06
C SER A 46 -19.58 -35.87 0.28
N ARG A 47 -20.13 -35.30 1.36
CA ARG A 47 -21.50 -35.59 1.82
C ARG A 47 -22.52 -35.12 0.78
N LYS A 48 -22.35 -33.93 0.21
CA LYS A 48 -23.28 -33.41 -0.81
C LYS A 48 -23.21 -34.20 -2.10
N PHE A 49 -22.03 -34.58 -2.56
CA PHE A 49 -21.84 -35.44 -3.72
C PHE A 49 -22.60 -36.76 -3.55
N ALA A 50 -22.35 -37.48 -2.45
CA ALA A 50 -23.02 -38.74 -2.15
C ALA A 50 -24.55 -38.58 -2.06
N ALA A 51 -25.02 -37.47 -1.48
CA ALA A 51 -26.45 -37.16 -1.40
C ALA A 51 -27.07 -36.91 -2.79
N GLN A 52 -26.40 -36.16 -3.67
CA GLN A 52 -26.89 -35.90 -5.04
C GLN A 52 -26.96 -37.17 -5.87
N VAL A 53 -25.93 -38.03 -5.82
CA VAL A 53 -25.96 -39.34 -6.50
C VAL A 53 -27.14 -40.19 -6.01
N ARG A 54 -27.34 -40.28 -4.70
CA ARG A 54 -28.43 -41.06 -4.10
C ARG A 54 -29.82 -40.52 -4.43
N LEU A 55 -30.00 -39.19 -4.43
CA LEU A 55 -31.33 -38.56 -4.53
C LEU A 55 -31.72 -38.16 -5.96
N LEU A 56 -30.74 -37.79 -6.79
CA LEU A 56 -30.94 -37.23 -8.13
C LEU A 56 -30.40 -38.15 -9.24
N GLY A 57 -29.75 -39.26 -8.88
CA GLY A 57 -29.13 -40.20 -9.83
C GLY A 57 -27.82 -39.72 -10.46
N ALA A 58 -27.45 -38.45 -10.26
CA ALA A 58 -26.20 -37.86 -10.74
C ALA A 58 -25.70 -36.76 -9.80
N PRO A 59 -24.37 -36.55 -9.68
CA PRO A 59 -23.81 -35.42 -8.96
C PRO A 59 -23.90 -34.13 -9.79
N CYS A 60 -23.58 -32.99 -9.18
CA CYS A 60 -23.25 -31.78 -9.94
C CYS A 60 -21.90 -31.96 -10.66
N PRO A 61 -21.83 -31.91 -12.01
CA PRO A 61 -20.58 -31.95 -12.77
C PRO A 61 -19.45 -31.03 -12.26
N ILE A 62 -19.76 -29.82 -11.80
CA ILE A 62 -18.73 -28.93 -11.23
C ILE A 62 -18.16 -29.49 -9.94
N LEU A 63 -19.04 -29.99 -9.06
CA LEU A 63 -18.62 -30.57 -7.78
C LEU A 63 -17.84 -31.87 -8.01
N GLU A 64 -18.30 -32.72 -8.93
CA GLU A 64 -17.62 -33.94 -9.31
C GLU A 64 -16.21 -33.66 -9.87
N CYS A 65 -16.11 -32.75 -10.84
CA CYS A 65 -14.83 -32.38 -11.45
C CYS A 65 -13.86 -31.78 -10.41
N ALA A 66 -14.34 -30.84 -9.58
CA ALA A 66 -13.51 -30.23 -8.53
C ALA A 66 -13.01 -31.27 -7.52
N ARG A 67 -13.86 -32.24 -7.15
CA ARG A 67 -13.48 -33.34 -6.27
C ARG A 67 -12.42 -34.24 -6.87
N GLN A 68 -12.61 -34.67 -8.12
CA GLN A 68 -11.65 -35.52 -8.82
C GLN A 68 -10.30 -34.82 -9.00
N LYS A 69 -10.29 -33.50 -9.28
CA LYS A 69 -9.08 -32.69 -9.38
C LYS A 69 -8.52 -32.22 -8.03
N GLY A 70 -9.16 -32.54 -6.90
CA GLY A 70 -8.72 -32.11 -5.56
C GLY A 70 -8.79 -30.59 -5.32
N LEU A 71 -9.59 -29.85 -6.10
CA LEU A 71 -9.69 -28.39 -6.05
C LEU A 71 -10.68 -27.92 -4.98
N ALA A 72 -10.33 -26.87 -4.24
CA ALA A 72 -11.24 -26.23 -3.29
C ALA A 72 -12.30 -25.38 -4.01
N HIS A 73 -11.89 -24.44 -4.87
CA HIS A 73 -12.81 -23.58 -5.64
C HIS A 73 -12.31 -23.42 -7.08
N CYS A 74 -13.16 -23.72 -8.06
CA CYS A 74 -12.79 -23.69 -9.47
C CYS A 74 -12.26 -22.31 -9.93
N MET A 75 -12.92 -21.23 -9.50
CA MET A 75 -12.55 -19.86 -9.89
C MET A 75 -11.16 -19.43 -9.39
N ARG A 76 -10.72 -19.98 -8.25
CA ARG A 76 -9.44 -19.66 -7.62
C ARG A 76 -8.34 -20.64 -8.00
N ASP A 77 -8.66 -21.93 -7.96
CA ASP A 77 -7.66 -23.01 -7.94
C ASP A 77 -7.52 -23.71 -9.30
N CYS A 78 -8.49 -23.57 -10.21
CA CYS A 78 -8.42 -24.23 -11.52
C CYS A 78 -7.73 -23.33 -12.55
N GLY A 79 -6.63 -23.82 -13.14
CA GLY A 79 -5.94 -23.16 -14.25
C GLY A 79 -6.80 -23.04 -15.52
N GLU A 80 -7.68 -24.02 -15.75
CA GLU A 80 -8.58 -24.07 -16.92
C GLU A 80 -9.88 -23.26 -16.74
N PHE A 81 -10.13 -22.66 -15.58
CA PHE A 81 -11.36 -21.88 -15.39
C PHE A 81 -11.28 -20.54 -16.15
N PRO A 82 -12.35 -20.11 -16.85
CA PRO A 82 -13.61 -20.80 -17.13
C PRO A 82 -13.47 -22.01 -18.06
N CYS A 83 -13.95 -23.18 -17.63
CA CYS A 83 -13.83 -24.43 -18.40
C CYS A 83 -15.19 -24.92 -18.92
N GLY A 84 -15.17 -26.01 -19.71
CA GLY A 84 -16.38 -26.63 -20.25
C GLY A 84 -17.43 -27.05 -19.20
N CYS A 85 -17.06 -27.22 -17.92
CA CYS A 85 -18.03 -27.48 -16.85
C CYS A 85 -18.94 -26.28 -16.57
N PHE A 86 -18.48 -25.06 -16.83
CA PHE A 86 -19.24 -23.82 -16.65
C PHE A 86 -19.94 -23.37 -17.93
N HIS A 87 -19.37 -23.69 -19.10
CA HIS A 87 -19.95 -23.33 -20.40
C HIS A 87 -21.10 -24.24 -20.86
N ARG A 88 -21.08 -25.53 -20.53
CA ARG A 88 -22.01 -26.52 -21.10
C ARG A 88 -23.30 -26.76 -20.30
N GLY A 89 -23.41 -26.24 -19.09
CA GLY A 89 -24.55 -26.51 -18.21
C GLY A 89 -25.28 -25.25 -17.76
N PRO A 90 -26.48 -25.38 -17.17
CA PRO A 90 -27.22 -24.29 -16.54
C PRO A 90 -26.61 -23.93 -15.17
N TYR A 91 -25.29 -23.76 -15.15
CA TYR A 91 -24.50 -23.47 -13.96
C TYR A 91 -24.37 -21.96 -13.76
N PRO A 92 -24.05 -21.49 -12.54
CA PRO A 92 -24.65 -20.26 -12.00
C PRO A 92 -24.13 -18.96 -12.60
N PHE A 93 -23.22 -19.01 -13.57
CA PHE A 93 -22.59 -17.84 -14.15
C PHE A 93 -23.07 -17.60 -15.58
N SER A 94 -23.38 -16.35 -15.89
CA SER A 94 -23.75 -15.94 -17.24
C SER A 94 -22.55 -16.01 -18.20
N SER A 95 -22.82 -16.12 -19.50
CA SER A 95 -21.78 -16.03 -20.53
C SER A 95 -20.96 -14.74 -20.41
N SER A 96 -21.60 -13.62 -20.07
CA SER A 96 -20.91 -12.34 -19.83
C SER A 96 -19.93 -12.41 -18.66
N PHE A 97 -20.26 -13.12 -17.59
CA PHE A 97 -19.36 -13.33 -16.46
C PHE A 97 -18.16 -14.21 -16.85
N LEU A 98 -18.41 -15.31 -17.57
CA LEU A 98 -17.34 -16.21 -18.02
C LEU A 98 -16.37 -15.49 -18.97
N LEU A 99 -16.89 -14.75 -19.96
CA LEU A 99 -16.07 -13.91 -20.86
C LEU A 99 -15.25 -12.85 -20.10
N MET A 100 -15.82 -12.24 -19.05
CA MET A 100 -15.09 -11.28 -18.22
C MET A 100 -13.96 -11.96 -17.45
N GLN A 101 -14.16 -13.19 -16.97
CA GLN A 101 -13.12 -13.97 -16.31
C GLN A 101 -12.01 -14.44 -17.26
N GLU A 102 -12.35 -14.82 -18.49
CA GLU A 102 -11.39 -15.13 -19.56
C GLU A 102 -10.47 -13.92 -19.81
N ARG A 103 -11.06 -12.75 -20.10
CA ARG A 103 -10.30 -11.50 -20.29
C ARG A 103 -9.40 -11.15 -19.10
N ARG A 104 -9.87 -11.34 -17.87
CA ARG A 104 -9.08 -11.03 -16.65
C ARG A 104 -7.91 -11.98 -16.42
N ARG A 105 -8.01 -13.22 -16.90
CA ARG A 105 -6.96 -14.22 -16.78
C ARG A 105 -5.93 -14.13 -17.89
N GLU A 106 -6.34 -13.65 -19.07
CA GLU A 106 -5.45 -13.33 -20.19
C GLU A 106 -4.79 -11.95 -20.04
N ALA A 107 -5.48 -11.00 -19.42
CA ALA A 107 -4.92 -9.69 -19.14
C ALA A 107 -3.69 -9.84 -18.24
N PRO A 108 -2.58 -9.15 -18.55
CA PRO A 108 -1.50 -9.03 -17.59
C PRO A 108 -2.10 -8.50 -16.29
N MET A 109 -1.76 -9.14 -15.17
CA MET A 109 -2.08 -8.57 -13.87
C MET A 109 -1.59 -7.11 -13.91
N PRO A 110 -2.44 -6.11 -13.60
CA PRO A 110 -1.93 -4.75 -13.47
C PRO A 110 -0.77 -4.86 -12.48
N GLU A 111 0.43 -4.47 -12.93
CA GLU A 111 1.60 -4.51 -12.06
C GLU A 111 1.18 -3.84 -10.76
N LYS A 112 1.23 -4.59 -9.64
CA LYS A 112 1.27 -3.94 -8.34
C LYS A 112 2.40 -2.93 -8.48
N HIS A 113 2.10 -1.64 -8.31
CA HIS A 113 3.03 -0.56 -8.60
C HIS A 113 4.40 -0.96 -8.08
N ASN A 114 5.35 -1.18 -9.00
CA ASN A 114 6.61 -1.76 -8.64
C ASN A 114 7.41 -0.70 -7.91
N TYR A 115 7.36 -0.71 -6.58
CA TYR A 115 8.16 0.16 -5.70
C TYR A 115 9.69 -0.03 -5.87
N ALA A 116 10.16 -0.79 -6.87
CA ALA A 116 11.56 -0.85 -7.28
C ALA A 116 11.91 0.12 -8.43
N LYS A 117 10.94 0.68 -9.17
CA LYS A 117 11.23 1.64 -10.26
C LYS A 117 10.81 3.06 -9.88
N PRO A 118 11.64 4.08 -10.22
CA PRO A 118 11.24 5.48 -10.19
C PRO A 118 9.90 5.71 -10.90
N MET A 119 8.96 6.34 -10.20
CA MET A 119 7.70 6.77 -10.77
C MET A 119 7.99 7.90 -11.78
N PRO A 120 7.45 7.83 -13.00
CA PRO A 120 7.65 8.88 -13.97
C PRO A 120 7.02 10.18 -13.47
N VAL A 121 7.78 11.27 -13.55
CA VAL A 121 7.28 12.62 -13.29
C VAL A 121 6.64 13.14 -14.57
N ASP A 122 5.41 13.64 -14.48
CA ASP A 122 4.67 14.16 -15.62
C ASP A 122 5.47 15.27 -16.35
N GLU A 123 5.53 15.19 -17.68
CA GLU A 123 6.27 16.08 -18.57
C GLU A 123 5.96 17.57 -18.33
N VAL A 124 4.74 17.89 -17.88
CA VAL A 124 4.35 19.26 -17.55
C VAL A 124 5.21 19.85 -16.43
N HIS A 125 5.62 19.05 -15.44
CA HIS A 125 6.48 19.51 -14.35
C HIS A 125 7.89 19.80 -14.86
N TRP A 126 8.46 18.91 -15.68
CA TRP A 126 9.75 19.10 -16.30
C TRP A 126 9.81 20.35 -17.16
N ARG A 127 8.81 20.53 -18.04
CA ARG A 127 8.70 21.70 -18.90
C ARG A 127 8.60 23.00 -18.11
N LYS A 128 7.84 23.00 -17.01
CA LYS A 128 7.76 24.17 -16.12
C LYS A 128 9.11 24.45 -15.45
N LEU A 129 9.82 23.43 -15.00
CA LEU A 129 11.10 23.59 -14.32
C LEU A 129 12.18 24.13 -15.28
N ALA A 130 12.20 23.64 -16.52
CA ALA A 130 13.11 24.09 -17.57
C ALA A 130 12.92 25.57 -17.98
N GLN A 131 11.76 26.17 -17.65
CA GLN A 131 11.46 27.57 -17.94
C GLN A 131 11.87 28.53 -16.82
N LEU A 132 12.26 28.02 -15.64
CA LEU A 132 12.67 28.84 -14.51
C LEU A 132 14.13 29.28 -14.64
N ARG A 133 14.46 30.46 -14.08
CA ARG A 133 15.83 30.93 -13.98
C ARG A 133 16.59 30.10 -12.94
N PRO A 134 17.68 29.41 -13.30
CA PRO A 134 18.38 28.52 -12.37
C PRO A 134 18.88 29.22 -11.10
N GLU A 135 19.31 30.47 -11.21
CA GLU A 135 19.82 31.25 -10.08
C GLU A 135 18.74 31.49 -9.01
N GLU A 136 17.50 31.76 -9.43
CA GLU A 136 16.37 31.91 -8.52
C GLU A 136 16.01 30.60 -7.83
N VAL A 137 15.99 29.51 -8.60
CA VAL A 137 15.68 28.18 -8.07
C VAL A 137 16.74 27.75 -7.08
N SER A 138 18.02 27.91 -7.42
CA SER A 138 19.15 27.61 -6.53
C SER A 138 19.10 28.41 -5.23
N ALA A 139 18.84 29.71 -5.31
CA ALA A 139 18.72 30.56 -4.13
C ALA A 139 17.56 30.11 -3.22
N ARG A 140 16.34 29.98 -3.78
CA ARG A 140 15.17 29.64 -2.96
C ARG A 140 15.23 28.21 -2.45
N CYS A 141 15.79 27.25 -3.18
CA CYS A 141 15.87 25.85 -2.77
C CYS A 141 17.13 25.51 -1.96
N ARG A 142 18.08 26.44 -1.81
CA ARG A 142 19.41 26.20 -1.21
C ARG A 142 20.14 25.03 -1.88
N CYS A 143 20.12 25.01 -3.21
CA CYS A 143 20.74 23.98 -4.03
C CYS A 143 21.75 24.60 -5.01
N HIS A 144 22.61 23.78 -5.60
CA HIS A 144 23.62 24.24 -6.57
C HIS A 144 23.13 24.04 -8.01
N TRP A 145 23.50 24.94 -8.93
CA TRP A 145 23.23 24.82 -10.35
C TRP A 145 24.53 24.56 -11.11
N ASP A 146 24.49 23.56 -11.98
CA ASP A 146 25.52 23.28 -12.97
C ASP A 146 24.88 23.32 -14.38
N SER A 147 25.56 23.96 -15.33
CA SER A 147 25.02 24.15 -16.68
C SER A 147 24.88 22.87 -17.50
N GLU A 148 25.63 21.82 -17.17
CA GLU A 148 25.59 20.53 -17.87
C GLU A 148 24.74 19.51 -17.10
N MET A 149 24.95 19.41 -15.79
CA MET A 149 24.34 18.39 -14.93
C MET A 149 22.98 18.79 -14.37
N GLY A 150 22.66 20.09 -14.32
CA GLY A 150 21.41 20.62 -13.76
C GLY A 150 21.50 20.98 -12.28
N PHE A 151 20.40 20.81 -11.54
CA PHE A 151 20.34 21.16 -10.12
C PHE A 151 20.91 20.03 -9.25
N ARG A 152 21.85 20.34 -8.35
CA ARG A 152 22.30 19.44 -7.29
C ARG A 152 21.53 19.71 -6.01
N VAL A 153 20.64 18.79 -5.65
CA VAL A 153 19.77 18.88 -4.46
C VAL A 153 20.19 17.84 -3.43
N ASP A 154 20.32 18.26 -2.18
CA ASP A 154 20.58 17.34 -1.06
C ASP A 154 19.26 16.81 -0.50
N PHE A 155 19.17 15.50 -0.38
CA PHE A 155 18.07 14.77 0.23
C PHE A 155 18.60 13.80 1.29
N LEU A 156 18.18 13.96 2.55
CA LEU A 156 18.65 13.15 3.70
C LEU A 156 20.18 12.94 3.71
N GLY A 157 20.94 14.03 3.53
CA GLY A 157 22.41 14.01 3.55
C GLY A 157 23.08 13.42 2.31
N GLN A 158 22.33 13.07 1.26
CA GLN A 158 22.84 12.58 -0.02
C GLN A 158 22.47 13.52 -1.16
N SER A 159 23.40 13.76 -2.10
CA SER A 159 23.15 14.65 -3.23
C SER A 159 22.59 13.92 -4.45
N TYR A 160 21.71 14.59 -5.18
CA TYR A 160 21.09 14.13 -6.42
C TYR A 160 21.13 15.23 -7.49
N TRP A 161 21.37 14.83 -8.73
CA TRP A 161 21.30 15.72 -9.90
C TRP A 161 19.92 15.63 -10.55
N VAL A 162 19.28 16.78 -10.72
CA VAL A 162 17.98 16.94 -11.38
C VAL A 162 18.18 17.81 -12.62
N ASN A 163 18.15 17.19 -13.79
CA ASN A 163 18.31 17.89 -15.05
C ASN A 163 16.95 18.09 -15.72
N PRO A 164 16.44 19.33 -15.82
CA PRO A 164 15.12 19.59 -16.36
C PRO A 164 15.04 19.45 -17.89
N PHE A 165 16.18 19.47 -18.60
CA PHE A 165 16.23 19.36 -20.06
C PHE A 165 16.27 17.90 -20.53
N SER A 166 17.04 17.05 -19.85
CA SER A 166 17.03 15.61 -20.08
C SER A 166 15.93 14.87 -19.32
N GLN A 167 15.22 15.54 -18.41
CA GLN A 167 14.15 14.98 -17.58
C GLN A 167 14.61 13.81 -16.70
N THR A 168 15.82 13.93 -16.16
CA THR A 168 16.45 12.86 -15.37
C THR A 168 16.72 13.28 -13.94
N VAL A 169 16.57 12.32 -13.03
CA VAL A 169 17.10 12.40 -11.67
C VAL A 169 18.11 11.27 -11.50
N ILE A 170 19.34 11.62 -11.17
CA ILE A 170 20.42 10.65 -10.94
C ILE A 170 21.10 10.90 -9.59
N PRO A 171 21.47 9.84 -8.83
CA PRO A 171 22.27 10.01 -7.63
C PRO A 171 23.64 10.60 -7.94
N ALA A 172 24.15 11.51 -7.11
CA ALA A 172 25.52 12.04 -7.25
C ALA A 172 26.59 11.06 -6.75
N SER A 173 26.18 9.98 -6.07
CA SER A 173 27.04 8.89 -5.61
C SER A 173 26.39 7.55 -5.97
N PRO A 174 27.16 6.54 -6.43
CA PRO A 174 26.63 5.20 -6.71
C PRO A 174 25.98 4.52 -5.50
N LEU A 175 26.32 4.96 -4.28
CA LEU A 175 25.79 4.40 -3.02
C LEU A 175 24.45 5.06 -2.61
N ALA A 176 24.09 6.19 -3.20
CA ALA A 176 22.83 6.86 -2.88
C ALA A 176 21.68 6.15 -3.61
N PRO A 177 20.65 5.69 -2.89
CA PRO A 177 19.54 4.98 -3.51
C PRO A 177 18.60 5.96 -4.19
N LEU A 178 17.78 5.46 -5.11
CA LEU A 178 16.78 6.22 -5.84
C LEU A 178 15.40 5.60 -5.61
N GLU A 179 14.66 6.11 -4.62
CA GLU A 179 13.31 5.63 -4.31
C GLU A 179 12.32 5.95 -5.44
N PRO A 180 11.25 5.15 -5.60
CA PRO A 180 10.20 5.38 -6.59
C PRO A 180 9.70 6.82 -6.65
N TYR A 181 9.42 7.40 -5.49
CA TYR A 181 8.81 8.72 -5.39
C TYR A 181 9.83 9.87 -5.32
N LEU A 182 11.13 9.58 -5.16
CA LEU A 182 12.15 10.62 -4.95
C LEU A 182 12.23 11.60 -6.14
N PRO A 183 12.20 11.18 -7.41
CA PRO A 183 12.21 12.12 -8.53
C PRO A 183 11.05 13.11 -8.50
N LEU A 184 9.84 12.65 -8.19
CA LEU A 184 8.68 13.53 -8.06
C LEU A 184 8.92 14.57 -6.95
N VAL A 185 9.36 14.12 -5.78
CA VAL A 185 9.63 14.99 -4.63
C VAL A 185 10.64 16.07 -4.98
N LEU A 186 11.77 15.70 -5.61
CA LEU A 186 12.82 16.66 -5.97
C LEU A 186 12.38 17.66 -7.04
N VAL A 187 11.66 17.20 -8.07
CA VAL A 187 11.16 18.09 -9.13
C VAL A 187 10.11 19.07 -8.59
N ILE A 188 9.16 18.59 -7.79
CA ILE A 188 8.13 19.45 -7.19
C ILE A 188 8.76 20.43 -6.19
N PHE A 189 9.75 20.00 -5.40
CA PHE A 189 10.51 20.88 -4.52
C PHE A 189 11.18 22.03 -5.30
N LEU A 190 11.91 21.72 -6.38
CA LEU A 190 12.54 22.75 -7.23
C LEU A 190 11.53 23.69 -7.89
N LEU A 191 10.32 23.21 -8.18
CA LEU A 191 9.23 24.02 -8.74
C LEU A 191 8.55 24.93 -7.71
N LYS A 192 8.36 24.47 -6.47
CA LYS A 192 7.42 25.07 -5.52
C LYS A 192 8.07 25.71 -4.31
N ALA A 193 9.21 25.19 -3.86
CA ALA A 193 9.84 25.65 -2.63
C ALA A 193 10.13 27.16 -2.67
N SER A 194 10.02 27.79 -1.52
CA SER A 194 10.16 29.23 -1.35
C SER A 194 11.11 29.52 -0.19
N ASP A 195 11.83 30.65 -0.27
CA ASP A 195 12.71 31.08 0.81
C ASP A 195 11.91 31.76 1.93
N LEU A 196 11.17 30.93 2.68
CA LEU A 196 10.36 31.33 3.82
C LEU A 196 10.94 30.70 5.09
N PRO A 197 10.96 31.42 6.22
CA PRO A 197 11.36 30.83 7.49
C PRO A 197 10.39 29.73 7.93
N LEU A 198 10.88 28.83 8.78
CA LEU A 198 10.06 27.87 9.49
C LEU A 198 9.09 28.59 10.43
N GLU A 199 7.91 28.02 10.63
CA GLU A 199 6.94 28.52 11.63
C GLU A 199 7.29 28.04 13.05
N ASN A 200 8.19 27.06 13.17
CA ASN A 200 8.59 26.38 14.41
C ASN A 200 7.39 25.83 15.18
N ARG A 201 6.39 25.36 14.45
CA ARG A 201 5.17 24.79 15.01
C ARG A 201 4.83 23.51 14.26
N MET A 202 4.97 22.40 14.95
CA MET A 202 4.71 21.07 14.42
C MET A 202 3.21 20.78 14.37
N VAL A 203 2.74 20.28 13.24
CA VAL A 203 1.33 19.92 12.99
C VAL A 203 1.25 18.54 12.33
N SER A 204 0.14 17.85 12.55
CA SER A 204 -0.17 16.61 11.82
C SER A 204 -0.54 16.88 10.36
N GLU A 205 -0.57 15.83 9.54
CA GLU A 205 -0.99 15.89 8.14
C GLU A 205 -2.43 16.42 7.97
N ARG A 206 -3.29 16.18 8.96
CA ARG A 206 -4.70 16.57 8.96
C ARG A 206 -4.93 18.05 9.18
N GLU A 207 -4.04 18.67 9.94
CA GLU A 207 -4.08 20.10 10.27
C GLU A 207 -3.58 20.99 9.13
N LEU A 208 -2.95 20.41 8.10
CA LEU A 208 -2.56 21.14 6.91
C LEU A 208 -3.80 21.61 6.12
N PRO A 209 -3.74 22.75 5.40
CA PRO A 209 -4.84 23.18 4.54
C PRO A 209 -5.24 22.09 3.53
N GLY A 210 -6.47 21.57 3.64
CA GLY A 210 -6.99 20.46 2.82
C GLY A 210 -6.52 19.06 3.25
N GLY A 211 -5.66 18.97 4.26
CA GLY A 211 -5.03 17.74 4.74
C GLY A 211 -6.03 16.71 5.27
N GLU A 212 -6.98 17.15 6.12
CA GLU A 212 -8.02 16.28 6.68
C GLU A 212 -8.79 15.49 5.62
N LEU A 213 -9.04 16.07 4.43
CA LEU A 213 -9.72 15.38 3.32
C LEU A 213 -8.75 14.56 2.47
N PHE A 214 -7.54 15.06 2.27
CA PHE A 214 -6.55 14.43 1.39
C PHE A 214 -5.98 13.15 2.00
N PHE A 215 -5.52 13.18 3.26
CA PHE A 215 -4.80 12.08 3.93
C PHE A 215 -5.75 11.02 4.49
N ARG A 216 -6.60 10.48 3.63
CA ARG A 216 -7.54 9.39 3.96
C ARG A 216 -7.36 8.23 2.98
N HIS A 217 -7.61 7.02 3.46
CA HIS A 217 -7.60 5.78 2.66
C HIS A 217 -6.31 5.60 1.84
N LEU A 218 -6.35 5.83 0.52
CA LEU A 218 -5.22 5.62 -0.39
C LEU A 218 -4.06 6.60 -0.17
N HIS A 219 -4.31 7.74 0.47
CA HIS A 219 -3.28 8.71 0.84
C HIS A 219 -3.01 8.73 2.35
N SER A 220 -3.31 7.65 3.07
CA SER A 220 -2.80 7.52 4.44
C SER A 220 -1.28 7.52 4.42
N LEU A 221 -0.66 8.16 5.40
CA LEU A 221 0.78 8.08 5.60
C LEU A 221 1.19 6.65 6.00
N PRO A 222 2.40 6.18 5.64
CA PRO A 222 2.87 4.81 5.86
C PRO A 222 3.28 4.51 7.32
N SER A 223 2.46 4.87 8.30
CA SER A 223 2.78 4.67 9.73
C SER A 223 2.95 3.18 10.08
N HIS A 224 2.11 2.34 9.49
CA HIS A 224 2.08 0.89 9.74
C HIS A 224 3.42 0.21 9.46
N ALA A 225 4.14 0.62 8.41
CA ALA A 225 5.42 0.00 8.08
C ALA A 225 6.49 0.26 9.15
N VAL A 226 6.45 1.43 9.79
CA VAL A 226 7.32 1.77 10.93
C VAL A 226 6.86 1.01 12.18
N GLU A 227 5.54 0.95 12.43
CA GLU A 227 4.95 0.23 13.56
C GLU A 227 5.30 -1.27 13.53
N GLU A 228 5.16 -1.93 12.38
CA GLU A 228 5.48 -3.35 12.21
C GLU A 228 6.98 -3.64 12.39
N THR A 229 7.83 -2.73 11.89
CA THR A 229 9.29 -2.95 11.89
C THR A 229 9.90 -2.67 13.26
N PHE A 230 9.45 -1.61 13.93
CA PHE A 230 10.11 -1.09 15.14
C PHE A 230 9.22 -1.10 16.39
N GLY A 231 7.97 -1.53 16.30
CA GLY A 231 6.99 -1.42 17.39
C GLY A 231 7.45 -2.01 18.72
N TYR A 232 8.22 -3.11 18.68
CA TYR A 232 8.80 -3.75 19.88
C TYR A 232 10.30 -3.45 20.07
N LYS A 233 10.88 -2.59 19.23
CA LYS A 233 12.32 -2.28 19.18
C LYS A 233 12.58 -0.77 19.00
N PRO A 234 12.12 0.09 19.93
CA PRO A 234 12.30 1.54 19.80
C PRO A 234 13.76 1.99 19.76
N MET A 235 14.67 1.25 20.40
CA MET A 235 16.09 1.56 20.35
C MET A 235 16.68 1.37 18.95
N ASP A 236 16.26 0.33 18.22
CA ASP A 236 16.67 0.11 16.83
C ASP A 236 16.18 1.25 15.94
N PHE A 237 14.96 1.76 16.18
CA PHE A 237 14.44 2.93 15.46
C PHE A 237 15.27 4.18 15.72
N LEU A 238 15.57 4.47 16.99
CA LEU A 238 16.42 5.61 17.38
C LEU A 238 17.79 5.52 16.71
N GLN A 239 18.46 4.37 16.80
CA GLN A 239 19.78 4.16 16.21
C GLN A 239 19.77 4.30 14.68
N THR A 240 18.79 3.68 14.02
CA THR A 240 18.61 3.76 12.56
C THR A 240 18.41 5.20 12.11
N ALA A 241 17.54 5.94 12.78
CA ALA A 241 17.20 7.30 12.42
C ALA A 241 18.36 8.28 12.70
N LEU A 242 19.08 8.12 13.82
CA LEU A 242 20.28 8.90 14.11
C LEU A 242 21.38 8.66 13.05
N ALA A 243 21.56 7.43 12.58
CA ALA A 243 22.48 7.12 11.50
C ALA A 243 22.09 7.78 10.15
N LEU A 244 20.81 8.10 9.96
CA LEU A 244 20.29 8.88 8.83
C LEU A 244 20.38 10.40 9.06
N GLY A 245 21.02 10.85 10.12
CA GLY A 245 21.22 12.27 10.42
C GLY A 245 20.02 12.95 11.08
N ALA A 246 19.06 12.17 11.60
CA ALA A 246 17.96 12.71 12.39
C ALA A 246 18.43 13.22 13.75
N LYS A 247 17.62 14.08 14.38
CA LYS A 247 17.81 14.56 15.75
C LYS A 247 16.74 13.97 16.64
N GLN A 248 17.12 13.51 17.82
CA GLN A 248 16.13 13.02 18.79
C GLN A 248 15.32 14.17 19.37
N LEU A 249 14.02 13.94 19.55
CA LEU A 249 13.07 14.83 20.22
C LEU A 249 12.59 14.19 21.52
N GLU A 250 12.29 15.01 22.52
CA GLU A 250 11.77 14.58 23.83
C GLU A 250 10.23 14.63 23.89
N VAL A 251 9.55 14.03 22.90
CA VAL A 251 8.08 14.07 22.78
C VAL A 251 7.43 12.70 23.04
N SER A 252 8.08 11.62 22.60
CA SER A 252 7.66 10.23 22.84
C SER A 252 8.88 9.38 23.21
N PRO A 253 8.69 8.11 23.65
CA PRO A 253 9.81 7.21 23.92
C PRO A 253 10.78 7.05 22.74
N ALA A 254 10.30 7.23 21.50
CA ALA A 254 11.14 7.29 20.32
C ALA A 254 10.59 8.31 19.30
N SER A 255 11.02 9.57 19.44
CA SER A 255 10.70 10.65 18.51
C SER A 255 11.97 11.19 17.85
N LEU A 256 11.96 11.32 16.52
CA LEU A 256 13.09 11.89 15.78
C LEU A 256 12.62 12.89 14.74
N GLU A 257 13.36 13.98 14.60
CA GLU A 257 13.23 14.97 13.53
C GLU A 257 14.26 14.71 12.44
N PHE A 258 13.77 14.51 11.22
CA PHE A 258 14.57 14.45 10.01
C PHE A 258 14.52 15.79 9.31
N LEU A 259 15.58 16.11 8.55
CA LEU A 259 15.58 17.20 7.58
C LEU A 259 15.78 16.64 6.16
N PRO A 260 14.74 16.03 5.55
CA PRO A 260 14.85 15.46 4.21
C PRO A 260 15.29 16.47 3.16
N LEU A 261 14.77 17.69 3.20
CA LEU A 261 15.07 18.76 2.26
C LEU A 261 15.30 20.06 3.03
N PRO A 262 16.00 21.06 2.45
CA PRO A 262 16.15 22.37 3.06
C PRO A 262 14.80 22.98 3.47
N ARG A 263 14.67 23.32 4.77
CA ARG A 263 13.47 23.90 5.40
C ARG A 263 12.22 23.01 5.36
N ILE A 264 12.39 21.69 5.30
CA ILE A 264 11.30 20.74 5.40
C ILE A 264 11.62 19.76 6.54
N PRO A 265 11.48 20.16 7.81
CA PRO A 265 11.62 19.23 8.93
C PRO A 265 10.40 18.30 8.98
N VAL A 266 10.66 17.01 9.20
CA VAL A 266 9.64 15.97 9.34
C VAL A 266 9.97 15.18 10.60
N ALA A 267 9.06 15.19 11.58
CA ALA A 267 9.21 14.39 12.77
C ALA A 267 8.41 13.10 12.68
N VAL A 268 9.01 12.01 13.15
CA VAL A 268 8.41 10.68 13.24
C VAL A 268 8.37 10.31 14.72
N HIS A 269 7.18 10.04 15.23
CA HIS A 269 6.94 9.71 16.63
C HIS A 269 6.44 8.28 16.73
N LEU A 270 7.24 7.42 17.35
CA LEU A 270 6.88 6.04 17.64
C LEU A 270 6.54 5.92 19.14
N TRP A 271 5.34 5.42 19.41
CA TRP A 271 4.96 4.84 20.70
C TRP A 271 5.10 3.32 20.57
N PRO A 272 6.02 2.70 21.34
CA PRO A 272 6.21 1.26 21.30
C PRO A 272 4.96 0.50 21.70
N ALA A 273 4.82 -0.72 21.19
CA ALA A 273 3.82 -1.65 21.67
C ALA A 273 4.18 -2.10 23.09
N ASP A 274 3.16 -2.33 23.90
CA ASP A 274 3.26 -2.95 25.22
C ASP A 274 2.23 -4.08 25.36
N GLU A 275 2.01 -4.54 26.59
CA GLU A 275 1.05 -5.63 26.88
C GLU A 275 -0.42 -5.23 26.63
N GLU A 276 -0.73 -3.94 26.68
CA GLU A 276 -2.09 -3.40 26.63
C GLU A 276 -2.41 -2.73 25.29
N PHE A 277 -1.42 -2.13 24.64
CA PHE A 277 -1.59 -1.31 23.42
C PHE A 277 -0.64 -1.70 22.28
N PRO A 278 -1.12 -1.72 21.02
CA PRO A 278 -0.25 -1.89 19.86
C PRO A 278 0.63 -0.65 19.66
N ALA A 279 1.72 -0.84 18.92
CA ALA A 279 2.59 0.27 18.54
C ALA A 279 1.83 1.28 17.68
N ARG A 280 2.20 2.55 17.82
CA ARG A 280 1.60 3.65 17.05
C ARG A 280 2.69 4.56 16.54
N CYS A 281 2.65 4.87 15.26
CA CYS A 281 3.53 5.83 14.62
C CYS A 281 2.71 7.02 14.10
N THR A 282 3.20 8.23 14.30
CA THR A 282 2.61 9.44 13.72
C THR A 282 3.69 10.33 13.14
N PHE A 283 3.31 11.11 12.14
CA PHE A 283 4.18 12.09 11.50
C PHE A 283 3.72 13.49 11.85
N THR A 284 4.67 14.38 12.13
CA THR A 284 4.38 15.81 12.22
C THR A 284 5.36 16.60 11.36
N PHE A 285 4.93 17.79 10.96
CA PHE A 285 5.64 18.65 10.03
C PHE A 285 5.67 20.07 10.58
N ASP A 286 6.72 20.83 10.28
CA ASP A 286 6.61 22.27 10.48
C ASP A 286 5.47 22.81 9.61
N SER A 287 4.59 23.61 10.22
CA SER A 287 3.39 24.10 9.58
C SER A 287 3.66 24.94 8.33
N SER A 288 4.87 25.46 8.11
CA SER A 288 5.25 26.11 6.85
C SER A 288 5.28 25.16 5.63
N ILE A 289 5.27 23.83 5.83
CA ILE A 289 5.41 22.83 4.74
C ILE A 289 4.37 22.99 3.62
N HIS A 290 3.14 23.41 3.94
CA HIS A 290 2.08 23.61 2.95
C HIS A 290 2.41 24.73 1.94
N ARG A 291 3.36 25.62 2.28
CA ARG A 291 3.89 26.65 1.36
C ARG A 291 5.10 26.17 0.57
N GLN A 292 5.70 25.05 0.98
CA GLN A 292 6.87 24.45 0.33
C GLN A 292 6.45 23.38 -0.68
N LEU A 293 5.48 22.54 -0.32
CA LEU A 293 5.03 21.39 -1.11
C LEU A 293 3.50 21.24 -1.08
N PRO A 294 2.88 20.83 -2.20
CA PRO A 294 1.49 20.37 -2.22
C PRO A 294 1.31 19.03 -1.48
N LEU A 295 0.08 18.71 -1.09
CA LEU A 295 -0.22 17.56 -0.21
C LEU A 295 0.22 16.21 -0.80
N ASP A 296 0.11 16.03 -2.11
CA ASP A 296 0.57 14.84 -2.83
C ASP A 296 2.10 14.68 -2.79
N ALA A 297 2.84 15.78 -2.92
CA ALA A 297 4.29 15.78 -2.76
C ALA A 297 4.71 15.56 -1.29
N ILE A 298 3.93 16.05 -0.31
CA ILE A 298 4.16 15.74 1.11
C ILE A 298 3.94 14.24 1.37
N TRP A 299 2.87 13.65 0.84
CA TRP A 299 2.65 12.22 0.94
C TRP A 299 3.81 11.42 0.33
N ALA A 300 4.22 11.78 -0.90
CA ALA A 300 5.34 11.16 -1.59
C ALA A 300 6.66 11.29 -0.80
N LEU A 301 6.91 12.46 -0.20
CA LEU A 301 8.08 12.68 0.67
C LEU A 301 8.11 11.71 1.85
N VAL A 302 6.98 11.51 2.52
CA VAL A 302 6.90 10.58 3.67
C VAL A 302 7.11 9.13 3.22
N GLN A 303 6.60 8.75 2.04
CA GLN A 303 6.87 7.43 1.46
C GLN A 303 8.38 7.19 1.28
N VAL A 304 9.08 8.18 0.69
CA VAL A 304 10.55 8.11 0.50
C VAL A 304 11.28 8.04 1.84
N LEU A 305 10.90 8.88 2.80
CA LEU A 305 11.52 8.91 4.14
C LEU A 305 11.39 7.56 4.85
N VAL A 306 10.17 6.99 4.88
CA VAL A 306 9.95 5.70 5.54
C VAL A 306 10.69 4.58 4.81
N GLN A 307 10.70 4.56 3.48
CA GLN A 307 11.47 3.59 2.72
C GLN A 307 12.97 3.65 3.06
N ARG A 308 13.54 4.86 3.21
CA ARG A 308 14.93 5.06 3.61
C ARG A 308 15.21 4.51 5.01
N ILE A 309 14.31 4.75 5.96
CA ILE A 309 14.41 4.24 7.34
C ILE A 309 14.41 2.70 7.33
N LEU A 310 13.50 2.08 6.58
CA LEU A 310 13.37 0.61 6.52
C LEU A 310 14.58 -0.06 5.85
N TRP A 311 15.11 0.54 4.78
CA TRP A 311 16.33 0.06 4.14
C TRP A 311 17.53 0.14 5.08
N ALA A 312 17.70 1.26 5.80
CA ALA A 312 18.77 1.42 6.76
C ALA A 312 18.72 0.36 7.89
N ALA A 313 17.52 0.05 8.40
CA ALA A 313 17.35 -1.01 9.39
C ALA A 313 17.67 -2.41 8.85
N SER A 314 17.33 -2.69 7.59
CA SER A 314 17.64 -3.97 6.95
C SER A 314 19.15 -4.17 6.75
N SER A 315 19.89 -3.10 6.45
CA SER A 315 21.35 -3.15 6.27
C SER A 315 22.14 -3.30 7.59
N GLN A 316 21.54 -3.00 8.75
CA GLN A 316 22.18 -3.18 10.06
C GLN A 316 22.02 -4.59 10.63
N GLN A 317 21.14 -5.41 10.04
CA GLN A 317 20.89 -6.80 10.46
C GLN A 317 21.72 -7.83 9.68
N GLY A 318 22.56 -7.38 8.74
CA GLY A 318 23.39 -8.22 7.85
C GLY A 318 24.88 -8.09 8.12
#